data_AF-A0A8J5M1B0-F1
#
_entry.id   AF-A0A8J5M1B0-F1
#
_cell.length_a   1.000
_cell.length_b   1.000
_cell.length_c   1.000
_cell.angle_alpha   90.00
_cell.angle_beta   90.00
_cell.angle_gamma   90.00
#
_symmetry.space_group_name_H-M   'P 1'
#
loop_
_entity.id
_entity.type
_entity.pdbx_description
1 polymer ?
#
loop_
_entity_poly.entity_id
_entity_poly.type
_entity_poly.pdbx_seq_one_letter_code
_entity_poly.pdbx_strand_id
1 'polypeptide(L)'
;MRFFRRVRTESSSQDTIFLNDHPLPRTHSIGKYRADVVPVVTGTRMPYVNDSSPMDMVVKRYKVSMVLFKPFRASADLVTDYRNDNAWRNAYSEWEPTRSGFVKEILENMDDYFRAQEQTALAKEMTEMNMLKAVTKMNLTTRSMVVTISIYS
;
A
#
# COMPACT_ATOMS: atom_id res chain seq x y z
N MET A 1 21.97 -16.40 8.58
CA MET A 1 22.34 -14.97 8.72
C MET A 1 22.20 -14.28 7.38
N ARG A 2 21.26 -13.34 7.23
CA ARG A 2 21.04 -12.61 5.98
C ARG A 2 21.83 -11.29 5.97
N PHE A 3 22.38 -10.96 4.81
CA PHE A 3 23.08 -9.70 4.55
C PHE A 3 22.25 -8.83 3.60
N PHE A 4 22.46 -7.52 3.61
CA PHE A 4 21.79 -6.57 2.72
C PHE A 4 22.75 -5.49 2.23
N ARG A 5 22.41 -4.87 1.10
CA ARG A 5 23.15 -3.71 0.58
C ARG A 5 22.67 -2.45 1.27
N ARG A 6 23.61 -1.64 1.78
CA ARG A 6 23.33 -0.30 2.34
C ARG A 6 24.25 0.74 1.73
N VAL A 7 23.84 2.00 1.78
CA VAL A 7 24.69 3.13 1.35
C VAL A 7 25.86 3.27 2.32
N ARG A 8 27.04 3.54 1.79
CA ARG A 8 28.25 3.76 2.58
C ARG A 8 28.16 5.07 3.34
N THR A 9 28.55 5.03 4.61
CA THR A 9 28.72 6.21 5.48
C THR A 9 30.18 6.31 5.91
N GLU A 10 30.59 7.46 6.45
CA GLU A 10 31.94 7.65 7.00
C GLU A 10 32.26 6.65 8.13
N SER A 11 31.22 6.18 8.83
CA SER A 11 31.30 5.16 9.89
C SER A 11 31.29 3.71 9.40
N SER A 12 31.31 3.46 8.09
CA SER A 12 31.29 2.10 7.54
C SER A 12 32.66 1.41 7.70
N SER A 13 32.68 0.24 8.36
CA SER A 13 33.90 -0.57 8.48
C SER A 13 34.42 -1.02 7.11
N GLN A 14 35.74 -1.00 6.94
CA GLN A 14 36.43 -1.51 5.75
C GLN A 14 36.08 -2.97 5.45
N ASP A 15 35.85 -3.78 6.48
CA ASP A 15 35.49 -5.20 6.34
C ASP A 15 34.09 -5.41 5.72
N THR A 16 33.30 -4.34 5.61
CA THR A 16 31.96 -4.38 5.02
C THR A 16 31.90 -3.77 3.62
N ILE A 17 33.01 -3.22 3.11
CA ILE A 17 33.06 -2.56 1.80
C ILE A 17 33.30 -3.61 0.71
N PHE A 18 32.72 -3.38 -0.46
CA PHE A 18 33.00 -4.23 -1.63
C PHE A 18 34.44 -4.07 -2.09
N LEU A 19 34.98 -5.12 -2.73
CA LEU A 19 36.30 -5.04 -3.36
C LEU A 19 36.33 -3.98 -4.48
N ASN A 20 37.53 -3.47 -4.78
CA ASN A 20 37.71 -2.38 -5.76
C ASN A 20 37.20 -2.73 -7.16
N ASP A 21 37.16 -4.02 -7.53
CA ASP A 21 36.68 -4.50 -8.83
C ASP A 21 35.15 -4.59 -8.91
N HIS A 22 34.45 -4.38 -7.80
CA HIS A 22 32.99 -4.31 -7.80
C HIS A 22 32.51 -2.95 -8.35
N PRO A 23 31.31 -2.82 -8.93
CA PRO A 23 30.79 -1.53 -9.40
C PRO A 23 30.39 -0.57 -8.26
N LEU A 24 30.19 -1.07 -7.03
CA LEU A 24 29.66 -0.30 -5.90
C LEU A 24 30.59 -0.03 -4.68
N PRO A 25 31.93 -0.21 -4.71
CA PRO A 25 32.79 -0.10 -3.52
C PRO A 25 32.87 1.34 -2.97
N ARG A 26 32.61 2.33 -3.83
CA ARG A 26 32.59 3.74 -3.43
C ARG A 26 31.24 4.18 -2.85
N THR A 27 30.16 3.48 -3.17
CA THR A 27 28.79 3.94 -2.87
C THR A 27 28.07 3.09 -1.82
N HIS A 28 28.41 1.81 -1.70
CA HIS A 28 27.67 0.87 -0.85
C HIS A 28 28.59 0.00 0.01
N SER A 29 28.02 -0.56 1.08
CA SER A 29 28.61 -1.58 1.93
C SER A 29 27.59 -2.68 2.25
N ILE A 30 28.07 -3.77 2.85
CA ILE A 30 27.27 -4.89 3.29
C ILE A 30 26.82 -4.65 4.74
N GLY A 31 25.50 -4.61 4.95
CA GLY A 31 24.87 -4.66 6.26
C GLY A 31 24.54 -6.08 6.67
N LYS A 32 24.49 -6.33 7.98
CA LYS A 32 24.09 -7.61 8.56
C LYS A 32 22.84 -7.41 9.40
N TYR A 33 21.82 -8.24 9.17
CA TYR A 33 20.63 -8.19 10.01
C TYR A 33 20.92 -8.76 11.40
N ARG A 34 20.40 -8.09 12.44
CA ARG A 34 20.53 -8.53 13.84
C ARG A 34 19.51 -9.61 14.22
N ALA A 35 18.43 -9.72 13.46
CA ALA A 35 17.36 -10.71 13.64
C ALA A 35 16.92 -11.20 12.25
N ASP A 36 16.12 -12.27 12.21
CA ASP A 36 15.46 -12.66 10.98
C ASP A 36 14.46 -11.59 10.58
N VAL A 37 14.65 -11.06 9.37
CA VAL A 37 13.83 -9.98 8.83
C VAL A 37 13.19 -10.49 7.54
N VAL A 38 11.88 -10.28 7.43
CA VAL A 38 11.16 -10.45 6.17
C VAL A 38 11.41 -9.21 5.34
N PRO A 39 12.07 -9.30 4.17
CA PRO A 39 12.28 -8.15 3.32
C PRO A 39 10.91 -7.63 2.88
N VAL A 40 10.56 -6.42 3.32
CA VAL A 40 9.39 -5.70 2.84
C VAL A 40 9.78 -5.06 1.51
N VAL A 41 9.10 -5.43 0.43
CA VAL A 41 9.26 -4.75 -0.86
C VAL A 41 8.69 -3.33 -0.71
N THR A 42 9.59 -2.36 -0.55
CA THR A 42 9.25 -0.94 -0.57
C THR A 42 9.15 -0.50 -2.04
N GLY A 43 7.94 -0.17 -2.50
CA GLY A 43 7.69 0.15 -3.90
C GLY A 43 6.21 0.40 -4.20
N THR A 44 5.84 0.38 -5.48
CA THR A 44 4.45 0.53 -5.92
C THR A 44 3.59 -0.58 -5.32
N ARG A 45 2.69 -0.20 -4.40
CA ARG A 45 1.67 -1.11 -3.86
C ARG A 45 0.67 -1.45 -4.96
N MET A 46 0.10 -2.65 -4.87
CA MET A 46 -1.04 -3.01 -5.72
C MET A 46 -2.14 -1.94 -5.54
N PRO A 47 -2.58 -1.27 -6.61
CA PRO A 47 -3.69 -0.33 -6.51
C PRO A 47 -4.97 -1.09 -6.14
N TYR A 48 -5.61 -0.68 -5.05
CA TYR A 48 -6.99 -1.07 -4.77
C TYR A 48 -7.90 -0.43 -5.81
N VAL A 49 -8.80 -1.20 -6.40
CA VAL A 49 -9.82 -0.67 -7.31
C VAL A 49 -11.20 -1.21 -6.96
N ASN A 50 -12.17 -0.34 -7.16
CA ASN A 50 -13.60 -0.55 -6.97
C ASN A 50 -14.36 0.09 -8.15
N ASP A 51 -15.69 0.03 -8.12
CA ASP A 51 -16.54 0.52 -9.22
C ASP A 51 -16.43 2.04 -9.46
N SER A 52 -15.94 2.81 -8.48
CA SER A 52 -15.73 4.25 -8.59
C SER A 52 -14.30 4.64 -8.97
N SER A 53 -13.40 3.67 -9.16
CA SER A 53 -11.99 3.92 -9.41
C SER A 53 -11.74 4.50 -10.80
N PRO A 54 -10.90 5.54 -10.92
CA PRO A 54 -10.45 6.06 -12.21
C PRO A 54 -9.81 5.00 -13.09
N MET A 55 -10.01 5.11 -14.40
CA MET A 55 -9.57 4.11 -15.38
C MET A 55 -8.04 3.93 -15.42
N ASP A 56 -7.28 5.00 -15.21
CA ASP A 56 -5.81 4.95 -15.09
C ASP A 56 -5.35 4.11 -13.89
N MET A 57 -6.08 4.16 -12.77
CA MET A 57 -5.81 3.34 -11.60
C MET A 57 -6.11 1.86 -11.88
N VAL A 58 -7.22 1.59 -12.58
CA VAL A 58 -7.60 0.25 -13.03
C VAL A 58 -6.55 -0.35 -13.94
N VAL A 59 -6.07 0.40 -14.94
CA VAL A 59 -5.00 -0.06 -15.84
C VAL A 59 -3.69 -0.26 -15.07
N LYS A 60 -3.37 0.61 -14.12
CA LYS A 60 -2.19 0.44 -13.26
C LYS A 60 -2.27 -0.87 -12.47
N ARG A 61 -3.44 -1.23 -11.96
CA ARG A 61 -3.64 -2.53 -11.28
C ARG A 61 -3.41 -3.69 -12.24
N TYR A 62 -3.96 -3.64 -13.45
CA TYR A 62 -3.74 -4.68 -14.45
C TYR A 62 -2.26 -4.89 -14.75
N LYS A 63 -1.52 -3.80 -14.98
CA LYS A 63 -0.06 -3.81 -15.19
C LYS A 63 0.66 -4.50 -14.03
N VAL A 64 0.41 -4.07 -12.80
CA VAL A 64 1.09 -4.61 -11.61
C VAL A 64 0.74 -6.09 -11.40
N SER A 65 -0.54 -6.47 -11.52
CA SER A 65 -0.98 -7.87 -11.40
C SER A 65 -0.29 -8.79 -12.39
N MET A 66 -0.25 -8.41 -13.67
CA MET A 66 0.38 -9.24 -14.70
C MET A 66 1.88 -9.36 -14.48
N VAL A 67 2.56 -8.26 -14.16
CA VAL A 67 4.02 -8.27 -13.92
C VAL A 67 4.39 -9.12 -12.70
N LEU A 68 3.54 -9.18 -11.68
CA LEU A 68 3.84 -9.96 -10.47
C LEU A 68 3.44 -11.44 -10.59
N PHE A 69 2.39 -11.75 -11.33
CA PHE A 69 1.73 -13.08 -11.23
C PHE A 69 1.58 -13.83 -12.55
N LYS A 70 1.71 -13.18 -13.71
CA LYS A 70 1.76 -13.88 -15.00
C LYS A 70 3.22 -14.27 -15.28
N PRO A 71 3.55 -15.55 -15.54
CA PRO A 71 4.90 -15.91 -15.97
C PRO A 71 5.26 -15.28 -17.32
N PHE A 72 6.42 -14.63 -17.42
CA PHE A 72 6.92 -14.00 -18.65
C PHE A 72 8.45 -14.03 -18.72
N ARG A 73 9.00 -13.90 -19.94
CA ARG A 73 10.44 -13.77 -20.20
C ARG A 73 10.79 -12.38 -20.73
N ALA A 74 9.87 -11.76 -21.47
CA ALA A 74 9.98 -10.40 -22.00
C ALA A 74 8.64 -9.65 -21.84
N SER A 75 8.68 -8.32 -21.92
CA SER A 75 7.47 -7.50 -21.84
C SER A 75 6.45 -7.82 -22.93
N ALA A 76 6.92 -8.29 -24.09
CA ALA A 76 6.08 -8.73 -25.20
C ALA A 76 5.21 -9.96 -24.86
N ASP A 77 5.62 -10.79 -23.89
CA ASP A 77 4.81 -11.93 -23.42
C ASP A 77 3.64 -11.47 -22.55
N LEU A 78 3.73 -10.26 -21.97
CA LEU A 78 2.68 -9.68 -21.15
C LEU A 78 1.65 -8.96 -22.00
N VAL A 79 2.11 -8.15 -22.97
CA VAL A 79 1.26 -7.26 -23.76
C VAL A 79 1.89 -6.97 -25.13
N THR A 80 1.05 -6.81 -26.15
CA THR A 80 1.46 -6.53 -27.53
C THR A 80 2.05 -5.12 -27.70
N ASP A 81 1.43 -4.12 -27.07
CA ASP A 81 1.94 -2.74 -27.00
C ASP A 81 1.95 -2.25 -25.55
N TYR A 82 3.14 -2.20 -24.95
CA TYR A 82 3.30 -1.83 -23.55
C TYR A 82 2.98 -0.36 -23.25
N ARG A 83 2.90 0.51 -24.27
CA ARG A 83 2.57 1.93 -24.13
C ARG A 83 1.08 2.20 -24.20
N ASN A 84 0.28 1.21 -24.63
CA ASN A 84 -1.15 1.35 -24.84
C ASN A 84 -1.93 0.73 -23.68
N ASP A 85 -2.65 1.57 -22.94
CA ASP A 85 -3.46 1.16 -21.80
C ASP A 85 -4.60 0.20 -22.18
N ASN A 86 -5.16 0.32 -23.39
CA ASN A 86 -6.17 -0.63 -23.88
C ASN A 86 -5.56 -2.01 -24.18
N ALA A 87 -4.30 -2.06 -24.62
CA ALA A 87 -3.62 -3.33 -24.83
C ALA A 87 -3.42 -4.07 -23.50
N TRP A 88 -3.06 -3.35 -22.44
CA TRP A 88 -2.98 -3.90 -21.09
C TRP A 88 -4.32 -4.40 -20.56
N ARG A 89 -5.41 -3.65 -20.79
CA ARG A 89 -6.76 -4.06 -20.41
C ARG A 89 -7.14 -5.39 -21.06
N ASN A 90 -6.99 -5.49 -22.38
CA ASN A 90 -7.35 -6.68 -23.13
C ASN A 90 -6.50 -7.89 -22.68
N ALA A 91 -5.18 -7.70 -22.56
CA ALA A 91 -4.28 -8.77 -22.14
C ALA A 91 -4.57 -9.25 -20.70
N TYR A 92 -4.98 -8.34 -19.81
CA TYR A 92 -5.42 -8.71 -18.46
C TYR A 92 -6.73 -9.50 -18.50
N SER A 93 -7.74 -9.06 -19.26
CA SER A 93 -9.02 -9.76 -19.38
C SER A 93 -8.87 -11.18 -19.93
N GLU A 94 -7.91 -11.41 -20.83
CA GLU A 94 -7.57 -12.75 -21.33
C GLU A 94 -6.87 -13.62 -20.27
N TRP A 95 -5.96 -13.03 -19.50
CA TRP A 95 -5.17 -13.75 -18.49
C TRP A 95 -5.92 -14.01 -17.19
N GLU A 96 -6.75 -13.07 -16.74
CA GLU A 96 -7.51 -13.12 -15.48
C GLU A 96 -8.21 -14.47 -15.22
N PRO A 97 -8.98 -15.06 -16.16
CA PRO A 97 -9.63 -16.35 -15.93
C PRO A 97 -8.66 -17.53 -15.85
N THR A 98 -7.42 -17.37 -16.34
CA THR A 98 -6.40 -18.45 -16.37
C THR A 98 -5.51 -18.47 -15.12
N ARG A 99 -5.63 -17.48 -14.22
CA ARG A 99 -4.79 -17.39 -13.02
C ARG A 99 -5.05 -18.55 -12.07
N SER A 100 -4.03 -18.97 -11.33
CA SER A 100 -4.18 -20.01 -10.31
C SER A 100 -5.01 -19.52 -9.12
N GLY A 101 -5.59 -20.45 -8.37
CA GLY A 101 -6.30 -20.15 -7.12
C GLY A 101 -5.43 -19.41 -6.10
N PHE A 102 -4.15 -19.78 -6.01
CA PHE A 102 -3.17 -19.08 -5.16
C PHE A 102 -3.00 -17.60 -5.53
N VAL A 103 -2.92 -17.28 -6.82
CA VAL A 103 -2.83 -15.87 -7.28
C VAL A 103 -4.13 -15.13 -6.95
N LYS A 104 -5.29 -15.76 -7.15
CA LYS A 104 -6.59 -15.18 -6.81
C LYS A 104 -6.66 -14.82 -5.32
N GLU A 105 -6.27 -15.75 -4.44
CA GLU A 105 -6.26 -15.55 -2.99
C GLU A 105 -5.33 -14.40 -2.57
N ILE A 106 -4.14 -14.29 -3.18
CA ILE A 106 -3.23 -13.17 -2.90
C ILE A 106 -3.87 -11.82 -3.27
N LEU A 107 -4.50 -11.74 -4.46
CA LEU A 107 -5.16 -10.51 -4.91
C LEU A 107 -6.34 -10.14 -4.01
N GLU A 108 -7.14 -11.11 -3.59
CA GLU A 108 -8.26 -10.91 -2.66
C GLU A 108 -7.79 -10.43 -1.28
N ASN A 109 -6.74 -11.05 -0.73
CA ASN A 109 -6.13 -10.63 0.53
C ASN A 109 -5.56 -9.20 0.45
N MET A 110 -4.96 -8.83 -0.69
CA MET A 110 -4.50 -7.46 -0.91
C MET A 110 -5.67 -6.48 -0.90
N ASP A 111 -6.82 -6.84 -1.46
CA ASP A 111 -8.02 -6.00 -1.42
C ASP A 111 -8.64 -5.92 -0.02
N ASP A 112 -8.68 -7.03 0.72
CA ASP A 112 -9.19 -7.07 2.09
C ASP A 112 -8.44 -6.14 3.02
N TYR A 113 -7.12 -6.02 2.84
CA TYR A 113 -6.32 -5.04 3.58
C TYR A 113 -6.84 -3.61 3.39
N PHE A 114 -7.10 -3.20 2.15
CA PHE A 114 -7.60 -1.86 1.86
C PHE A 114 -9.05 -1.67 2.31
N ARG A 115 -9.91 -2.68 2.14
CA ARG A 115 -11.29 -2.68 2.67
C ARG A 115 -11.31 -2.49 4.18
N ALA A 116 -10.49 -3.25 4.91
CA ALA A 116 -10.38 -3.15 6.36
C ALA A 116 -9.84 -1.77 6.79
N GLN A 117 -8.89 -1.22 6.04
CA GLN A 117 -8.34 0.11 6.28
C GLN A 117 -9.42 1.20 6.10
N GLU A 118 -10.22 1.14 5.04
CA GLU A 118 -11.32 2.06 4.77
C GLU A 118 -12.40 1.98 5.87
N GLN A 119 -12.83 0.78 6.23
CA GLN A 119 -13.79 0.57 7.32
C GLN A 119 -13.29 1.13 8.66
N THR A 120 -12.00 0.95 8.96
CA THR A 120 -11.40 1.48 10.20
C THR A 120 -11.36 3.01 10.20
N ALA A 121 -11.06 3.63 9.06
CA ALA A 121 -11.09 5.08 8.92
C ALA A 121 -12.50 5.64 9.12
N LEU A 122 -13.50 5.05 8.47
CA LEU A 122 -14.90 5.43 8.61
C LEU A 122 -15.42 5.28 10.05
N ALA A 123 -15.07 4.18 10.72
CA ALA A 123 -15.43 3.95 12.11
C ALA A 123 -14.84 5.03 13.04
N LYS A 124 -13.62 5.47 12.77
CA LYS A 124 -12.96 6.55 13.51
C LYS A 124 -13.67 7.89 13.31
N GLU A 125 -13.97 8.27 12.06
CA GLU A 125 -14.72 9.50 11.76
C GLU A 125 -16.12 9.50 12.40
N MET A 126 -16.82 8.36 12.36
CA MET A 126 -18.13 8.22 12.97
C MET A 126 -18.07 8.36 14.50
N THR A 127 -17.01 7.84 15.12
CA THR A 127 -16.79 7.99 16.57
C THR A 127 -16.50 9.45 16.92
N GLU A 128 -15.65 10.13 16.17
CA GLU A 128 -15.36 11.57 16.35
C GLU A 128 -16.63 12.43 16.18
N MET A 129 -17.45 12.14 15.17
CA MET A 129 -18.73 12.84 14.95
C MET A 129 -19.73 12.58 16.09
N ASN A 130 -19.81 11.35 16.60
CA ASN A 130 -20.68 11.00 17.72
C ASN A 130 -20.24 11.70 19.02
N MET A 131 -18.93 11.76 19.27
CA MET A 131 -18.36 12.52 20.38
C MET A 131 -18.71 14.01 20.27
N LEU A 132 -18.58 14.61 19.08
CA LEU A 132 -18.91 16.01 18.85
C LEU A 132 -20.40 16.29 19.12
N LYS A 133 -21.30 15.43 18.60
CA LYS A 133 -22.75 15.52 18.84
C LYS A 133 -23.09 15.42 20.33
N ALA A 134 -22.43 14.54 21.07
CA ALA A 134 -22.63 14.38 22.51
C ALA A 134 -22.23 15.64 23.28
N VAL A 135 -21.07 16.24 22.96
CA VAL A 135 -20.60 17.50 23.56
C VAL A 135 -21.54 18.66 23.25
N THR A 136 -21.99 18.79 21.99
CA THR A 136 -22.94 19.84 21.62
C THR A 136 -24.27 19.70 22.37
N LYS A 137 -24.78 18.46 22.49
CA LYS A 137 -26.01 18.18 23.24
C LYS A 137 -25.85 18.55 24.73
N MET A 138 -24.76 18.14 25.37
CA MET A 138 -24.47 18.52 26.77
C MET A 138 -24.44 20.04 26.94
N ASN A 139 -23.73 20.76 26.09
CA ASN A 139 -23.62 22.21 26.17
C ASN A 139 -24.97 22.92 26.02
N LEU A 140 -25.85 22.43 25.14
CA LEU A 140 -27.21 22.95 24.98
C LEU A 140 -28.06 22.70 26.23
N THR A 141 -27.96 21.50 26.82
CA THR A 141 -28.67 21.17 28.06
C THR A 141 -28.18 22.02 29.24
N THR A 142 -26.86 22.19 29.41
CA THR A 142 -26.30 23.05 30.47
C THR A 142 -26.75 24.50 30.31
N ARG A 143 -26.71 25.06 29.09
CA ARG A 143 -27.21 26.42 28.84
C ARG A 143 -28.70 26.56 29.16
N SER A 144 -29.51 25.57 28.80
CA SER A 144 -30.95 25.56 29.11
C SER A 144 -31.20 25.58 30.62
N MET A 145 -30.50 24.76 31.41
CA MET A 145 -30.67 24.73 32.87
C MET A 145 -30.24 26.04 33.53
N VAL A 146 -29.14 26.65 33.10
CA VAL A 146 -28.68 27.94 33.63
C VAL A 146 -29.72 29.03 33.39
N VAL A 147 -30.30 29.09 32.18
CA VAL A 147 -31.36 30.05 31.86
C VAL A 147 -32.60 29.82 32.73
N THR A 148 -33.02 28.57 32.93
CA THR A 148 -34.16 28.25 33.80
C THR A 148 -33.92 28.72 35.25
N ILE A 149 -32.75 28.44 35.83
CA ILE A 149 -32.43 28.86 37.21
C ILE A 149 -32.44 30.39 37.35
N SER A 150 -31.93 31.13 36.36
CA SER A 150 -31.94 32.59 36.36
C SER A 150 -33.32 33.23 36.23
N ILE A 151 -34.34 32.51 35.75
CA ILE A 151 -35.72 33.04 35.63
C ILE A 151 -36.51 32.82 36.94
N TYR A 152 -36.08 31.89 37.79
CA TYR A 152 -36.74 31.54 39.06
C TYR A 152 -36.00 32.04 40.32
N SER A 153 -34.97 32.89 40.16
CA SER A 153 -34.23 33.54 41.26
C SER A 153 -34.59 35.02 41.34
#